data_AF-I1C646-F1
#
_entry.id   AF-I1C646-F1
#
_cell.length_a   1.000
_cell.length_b   1.000
_cell.length_c   1.000
_cell.angle_alpha   90.00
_cell.angle_beta   90.00
_cell.angle_gamma   90.00
#
_symmetry.space_group_name_H-M   'P 1'
#
loop_
_entity.id
_entity.type
_entity.pdbx_description
1 polymer ?
#
loop_
_entity_poly.entity_id
_entity_poly.type
_entity_poly.pdbx_seq_one_letter_code
_entity_poly.pdbx_strand_id
1 'polypeptide(L)'
;MVQKLKSKNSKLIYVCDTVMGDEGSLYVAPEIVPLYRDIIRIADIITPNQFEAETLSEMKIISLEDACQVTEKLHSLGSRNVIITTLSLPLDCIPQEIRLKESTDDSLYCFTSQKLPNGETERCLISFPTYQGYFTGTGDLFSSLIVARYTEQNSLVNAAYKAVCSVNAITRKTYLYQQKWIKIEEKEKKPSAAKLVNKCELLLIQGKKHIEYPELESNDTIKFTKII
;
A
#
# COMPACT_ATOMS: atom_id res chain seq x y z
N MET A 1 0.53 -2.17 -25.34
CA MET A 1 1.98 -2.02 -25.11
C MET A 1 2.55 -3.17 -24.28
N VAL A 2 2.07 -3.41 -23.05
CA VAL A 2 2.58 -4.45 -22.14
C VAL A 2 2.59 -5.85 -22.77
N GLN A 3 1.52 -6.26 -23.47
CA GLN A 3 1.49 -7.55 -24.18
C GLN A 3 2.62 -7.72 -25.21
N LYS A 4 2.97 -6.65 -25.94
CA LYS A 4 4.09 -6.64 -26.89
C LYS A 4 5.45 -6.71 -26.19
N LEU A 5 5.56 -6.19 -24.96
CA LEU A 5 6.76 -6.32 -24.15
C LEU A 5 6.87 -7.74 -23.56
N LYS A 6 5.77 -8.30 -23.06
CA LYS A 6 5.69 -9.68 -22.56
C LYS A 6 5.96 -10.71 -23.66
N SER A 7 5.60 -10.45 -24.91
CA SER A 7 5.96 -11.33 -26.03
C SER A 7 7.46 -11.34 -26.35
N LYS A 8 8.20 -10.29 -25.98
CA LYS A 8 9.67 -10.23 -26.09
C LYS A 8 10.39 -10.75 -24.85
N ASN A 9 9.78 -10.60 -23.68
CA ASN A 9 10.29 -11.08 -22.40
C ASN A 9 9.14 -11.63 -21.55
N SER A 10 8.95 -12.95 -21.57
CA SER A 10 7.90 -13.62 -20.80
C SER A 10 8.08 -13.53 -19.27
N LYS A 11 9.28 -13.14 -18.81
CA LYS A 11 9.59 -12.90 -17.39
C LYS A 11 9.35 -11.46 -16.95
N LEU A 12 8.88 -10.58 -17.85
CA LEU A 12 8.57 -9.20 -17.50
C LEU A 12 7.44 -9.13 -16.48
N ILE A 13 7.72 -8.48 -15.36
CA ILE A 13 6.74 -8.19 -14.31
C ILE A 13 6.19 -6.78 -14.54
N TYR A 14 4.87 -6.68 -14.64
CA TYR A 14 4.14 -5.42 -14.70
C TYR A 14 3.46 -5.15 -13.36
N VAL A 15 3.96 -4.14 -12.65
CA VAL A 15 3.34 -3.59 -11.44
C VAL A 15 2.49 -2.39 -11.84
N CYS A 16 1.22 -2.41 -11.47
CA CYS A 16 0.26 -1.36 -11.77
C CYS A 16 -0.25 -0.71 -10.49
N ASP A 17 0.05 0.57 -10.33
CA ASP A 17 -0.57 1.41 -9.31
C ASP A 17 -1.94 1.90 -9.82
N THR A 18 -3.00 1.68 -9.05
CA THR A 18 -4.39 1.90 -9.50
C THR A 18 -4.93 3.27 -9.11
N VAL A 19 -4.05 4.29 -9.14
CA VAL A 19 -4.33 5.67 -8.71
C VAL A 19 -5.60 6.22 -9.35
N MET A 20 -6.70 6.15 -8.61
CA MET A 20 -8.03 6.57 -9.05
C MET A 20 -8.73 7.46 -8.04
N GLY A 21 -8.41 7.35 -6.76
CA GLY A 21 -9.07 8.13 -5.73
C GLY A 21 -8.69 7.71 -4.32
N ASP A 22 -9.18 8.47 -3.36
CA ASP A 22 -9.01 8.19 -1.94
C ASP A 22 -10.19 8.84 -1.18
N GLU A 23 -10.36 8.49 0.10
CA GLU A 23 -11.37 9.09 1.00
C GLU A 23 -12.79 9.14 0.40
N GLY A 24 -13.17 8.11 -0.37
CA GLY A 24 -14.52 8.00 -0.94
C GLY A 24 -14.75 8.75 -2.25
N SER A 25 -13.74 9.41 -2.82
CA SER A 25 -13.87 10.23 -4.04
C SER A 25 -12.85 9.88 -5.12
N LEU A 26 -13.30 9.83 -6.38
CA LEU A 26 -12.42 9.66 -7.54
C LEU A 26 -11.69 10.98 -7.87
N TYR A 27 -10.40 10.87 -8.16
CA TYR A 27 -9.58 11.94 -8.77
C TYR A 27 -9.70 11.94 -10.30
N VAL A 28 -10.16 10.81 -10.86
CA VAL A 28 -10.27 10.57 -12.30
C VAL A 28 -11.72 10.54 -12.75
N ALA A 29 -11.94 10.66 -14.06
CA ALA A 29 -13.26 10.50 -14.63
C ALA A 29 -13.78 9.07 -14.41
N PRO A 30 -15.08 8.85 -14.08
CA PRO A 30 -15.62 7.52 -13.78
C PRO A 30 -15.37 6.45 -14.87
N GLU A 31 -15.24 6.87 -16.12
CA GLU A 31 -14.97 6.02 -17.28
C GLU A 31 -13.57 5.37 -17.23
N ILE A 32 -12.68 5.84 -16.36
CA ILE A 32 -11.35 5.27 -16.13
C ILE A 32 -11.42 3.99 -15.29
N VAL A 33 -12.46 3.80 -14.47
CA VAL A 33 -12.60 2.59 -13.64
C VAL A 33 -12.70 1.31 -14.48
N PRO A 34 -13.57 1.22 -15.52
CA PRO A 34 -13.55 0.09 -16.45
C PRO A 34 -12.19 -0.16 -17.11
N LEU A 35 -11.46 0.90 -17.47
CA LEU A 35 -10.14 0.78 -18.09
C LEU A 35 -9.13 0.15 -17.13
N TYR A 36 -9.15 0.49 -15.85
CA TYR A 36 -8.31 -0.19 -14.86
C TYR A 36 -8.65 -1.66 -14.71
N ARG A 37 -9.92 -2.07 -14.81
CA ARG A 37 -10.28 -3.50 -14.81
C ARG A 37 -9.68 -4.25 -16.00
N ASP A 38 -9.55 -3.61 -17.17
CA ASP A 38 -8.82 -4.16 -18.30
C ASP A 38 -7.31 -4.21 -18.07
N ILE A 39 -6.73 -3.24 -17.36
CA ILE A 39 -5.32 -3.23 -17.00
C ILE A 39 -5.00 -4.35 -15.99
N ILE A 40 -5.89 -4.62 -15.03
CA ILE A 40 -5.74 -5.69 -14.03
C ILE A 40 -5.57 -7.06 -14.72
N ARG A 41 -6.24 -7.29 -15.85
CA ARG A 41 -6.13 -8.54 -16.63
C ARG A 41 -4.72 -8.85 -17.12
N ILE A 42 -3.87 -7.84 -17.25
CA ILE A 42 -2.50 -7.96 -17.78
C ILE A 42 -1.41 -7.61 -16.77
N ALA A 43 -1.79 -7.08 -15.60
CA ALA A 43 -0.89 -6.75 -14.50
C ALA A 43 -0.52 -8.01 -13.71
N ASP A 44 0.76 -8.12 -13.34
CA ASP A 44 1.25 -9.21 -12.49
C ASP A 44 1.08 -8.86 -11.02
N ILE A 45 1.19 -7.58 -10.67
CA ILE A 45 0.99 -7.03 -9.33
C ILE A 45 0.16 -5.77 -9.45
N ILE A 46 -0.83 -5.60 -8.57
CA ILE A 46 -1.58 -4.36 -8.41
C ILE A 46 -1.47 -3.84 -6.97
N THR A 47 -1.45 -2.53 -6.80
CA THR A 47 -1.25 -1.87 -5.49
C THR A 47 -2.37 -0.89 -5.13
N PRO A 48 -3.66 -1.28 -5.15
CA PRO A 48 -4.75 -0.39 -4.77
C PRO A 48 -4.66 0.06 -3.31
N ASN A 49 -5.17 1.25 -2.99
CA ASN A 49 -5.62 1.53 -1.61
C ASN A 49 -7.00 0.88 -1.35
N GLN A 50 -7.53 0.98 -0.12
CA GLN A 50 -8.85 0.43 0.21
C GLN A 50 -9.95 0.94 -0.72
N PHE A 51 -10.07 2.25 -0.93
CA PHE A 51 -11.12 2.84 -1.75
C PHE A 51 -11.06 2.34 -3.21
N GLU A 52 -9.87 2.25 -3.78
CA GLU A 52 -9.65 1.74 -5.13
C GLU A 52 -9.99 0.25 -5.22
N ALA A 53 -9.58 -0.55 -4.23
CA ALA A 53 -9.90 -1.98 -4.18
C ALA A 53 -11.42 -2.20 -4.10
N GLU A 54 -12.12 -1.41 -3.27
CA GLU A 54 -13.58 -1.42 -3.17
C GLU A 54 -14.25 -1.03 -4.50
N THR A 55 -13.73 0.00 -5.17
CA THR A 55 -14.25 0.50 -6.45
C THR A 55 -14.07 -0.52 -7.58
N LEU A 56 -12.91 -1.17 -7.63
CA LEU A 56 -12.58 -2.16 -8.66
C LEU A 56 -13.37 -3.46 -8.48
N SER A 57 -13.56 -3.88 -7.22
CA SER A 57 -14.29 -5.10 -6.87
C SER A 57 -15.80 -4.92 -6.77
N GLU A 58 -16.28 -3.69 -6.62
CA GLU A 58 -17.68 -3.33 -6.35
C GLU A 58 -18.19 -3.91 -5.01
N MET A 59 -17.29 -3.99 -4.03
CA MET A 59 -17.53 -4.55 -2.70
C MET A 59 -16.94 -3.62 -1.64
N LYS A 60 -17.48 -3.62 -0.42
CA LYS A 60 -16.95 -2.84 0.71
C LYS A 60 -16.04 -3.70 1.57
N ILE A 61 -15.01 -3.09 2.16
CA ILE A 61 -14.11 -3.72 3.11
C ILE A 61 -14.40 -3.14 4.50
N ILE A 62 -15.14 -3.90 5.31
CA ILE A 62 -15.40 -3.53 6.72
C ILE A 62 -14.85 -4.57 7.71
N SER A 63 -14.31 -5.68 7.18
CA SER A 63 -13.72 -6.78 7.94
C SER A 63 -12.55 -7.41 7.16
N LEU A 64 -11.78 -8.28 7.83
CA LEU A 64 -10.75 -9.09 7.16
C LEU A 64 -11.32 -10.07 6.14
N GLU A 65 -12.51 -10.62 6.41
CA GLU A 65 -13.20 -11.51 5.48
C GLU A 65 -13.54 -10.77 4.17
N ASP A 66 -14.01 -9.53 4.27
CA ASP A 66 -14.27 -8.71 3.08
C ASP A 66 -12.99 -8.43 2.29
N ALA A 67 -11.86 -8.16 2.97
CA ALA A 67 -10.58 -7.99 2.31
C ALA A 67 -10.15 -9.26 1.55
N CYS A 68 -10.39 -10.45 2.12
CA CYS A 68 -10.20 -11.71 1.42
C CYS A 68 -11.09 -11.82 0.18
N GLN A 69 -12.39 -11.53 0.30
CA GLN A 69 -13.33 -11.61 -0.83
C GLN A 69 -13.03 -10.59 -1.93
N VAL A 70 -12.68 -9.36 -1.57
CA VAL A 70 -12.25 -8.31 -2.50
C VAL A 70 -11.01 -8.74 -3.27
N THR A 71 -9.99 -9.25 -2.58
CA THR A 71 -8.78 -9.72 -3.25
C THR A 71 -9.05 -10.93 -4.14
N GLU A 72 -9.96 -11.84 -3.77
CA GLU A 72 -10.42 -12.91 -4.66
C GLU A 72 -11.12 -12.39 -5.93
N LYS A 73 -11.97 -11.37 -5.80
CA LYS A 73 -12.58 -10.71 -6.96
C LYS A 73 -11.50 -10.11 -7.87
N LEU A 74 -10.51 -9.41 -7.32
CA LEU A 74 -9.41 -8.85 -8.09
C LEU A 74 -8.52 -9.93 -8.74
N HIS A 75 -8.33 -11.07 -8.06
CA HIS A 75 -7.67 -12.23 -8.65
C HIS A 75 -8.45 -12.80 -9.84
N SER A 76 -9.78 -12.90 -9.75
CA SER A 76 -10.64 -13.34 -10.85
C SER A 76 -10.60 -12.41 -12.06
N LEU A 77 -10.27 -11.12 -11.85
CA LEU A 77 -10.06 -10.16 -12.93
C LEU A 77 -8.72 -10.37 -13.64
N GLY A 78 -7.73 -11.00 -13.01
CA GLY A 78 -6.53 -11.52 -13.68
C GLY A 78 -5.22 -11.32 -12.92
N SER A 79 -5.15 -10.38 -11.97
CA SER A 79 -3.90 -10.15 -11.23
C SER A 79 -3.64 -11.30 -10.26
N ARG A 80 -2.44 -11.89 -10.29
CA ARG A 80 -2.06 -12.96 -9.34
C ARG A 80 -1.62 -12.42 -7.98
N ASN A 81 -1.21 -11.16 -7.94
CA ASN A 81 -0.67 -10.52 -6.74
C ASN A 81 -1.41 -9.21 -6.50
N VAL A 82 -2.02 -9.08 -5.33
CA VAL A 82 -2.78 -7.89 -4.93
C VAL A 82 -2.21 -7.40 -3.61
N ILE A 83 -1.83 -6.12 -3.54
CA ILE A 83 -1.44 -5.46 -2.31
C ILE A 83 -2.42 -4.31 -2.07
N ILE A 84 -3.30 -4.45 -1.07
CA ILE A 84 -4.06 -3.31 -0.57
C ILE A 84 -3.11 -2.50 0.32
N THR A 85 -2.63 -1.38 -0.22
CA THR A 85 -1.51 -0.59 0.35
C THR A 85 -1.84 -0.03 1.72
N THR A 86 -3.07 0.45 1.88
CA THR A 86 -3.64 0.91 3.14
C THR A 86 -5.08 0.43 3.27
N LEU A 87 -5.42 -0.08 4.45
CA LEU A 87 -6.78 -0.43 4.87
C LEU A 87 -7.02 -0.03 6.32
N SER A 88 -8.24 0.41 6.62
CA SER A 88 -8.74 0.69 7.97
C SER A 88 -9.75 -0.39 8.33
N LEU A 89 -9.53 -1.05 9.47
CA LEU A 89 -10.44 -2.08 9.98
C LEU A 89 -10.67 -1.84 11.47
N PRO A 90 -11.85 -2.22 11.99
CA PRO A 90 -12.08 -2.24 13.43
C PRO A 90 -10.98 -3.02 14.16
N LEU A 91 -10.46 -2.47 15.25
CA LEU A 91 -9.32 -3.03 15.97
C LEU A 91 -9.61 -4.44 16.50
N ASP A 92 -10.86 -4.73 16.84
CA ASP A 92 -11.31 -6.05 17.27
C ASP A 92 -11.14 -7.13 16.18
N CYS A 93 -11.18 -6.75 14.90
CA CYS A 93 -10.95 -7.64 13.76
C CYS A 93 -9.46 -7.97 13.53
N ILE A 94 -8.54 -7.25 14.17
CA ILE A 94 -7.10 -7.42 13.93
C ILE A 94 -6.52 -8.54 14.81
N PRO A 95 -5.71 -9.48 14.31
CA PRO A 95 -5.09 -10.51 15.15
C PRO A 95 -4.18 -9.91 16.24
N GLN A 96 -4.29 -10.40 17.48
CA GLN A 96 -3.63 -9.81 18.65
C GLN A 96 -2.10 -9.77 18.52
N GLU A 97 -1.50 -10.76 17.85
CA GLU A 97 -0.05 -10.90 17.70
C GLU A 97 0.60 -9.76 16.88
N ILE A 98 -0.17 -9.13 15.99
CA ILE A 98 0.27 -8.01 15.15
C ILE A 98 -0.30 -6.66 15.61
N ARG A 99 -1.13 -6.61 16.66
CA ARG A 99 -1.55 -5.33 17.24
C ARG A 99 -0.34 -4.62 17.85
N LEU A 100 -0.17 -3.35 17.51
CA LEU A 100 0.84 -2.48 18.11
C LEU A 100 0.26 -1.90 19.41
N LYS A 101 1.12 -1.43 20.32
CA LYS A 101 0.67 -0.88 21.60
C LYS A 101 -0.21 0.37 21.41
N GLU A 102 0.09 1.12 20.37
CA GLU A 102 -0.58 2.34 19.93
C GLU A 102 -1.71 2.08 18.92
N SER A 103 -2.06 0.83 18.63
CA SER A 103 -3.14 0.51 17.69
C SER A 103 -4.50 0.98 18.20
N THR A 104 -5.27 1.60 17.32
CA THR A 104 -6.63 2.14 17.49
C THR A 104 -7.49 1.78 16.28
N ASP A 105 -8.78 2.11 16.30
CA ASP A 105 -9.66 1.95 15.12
C ASP A 105 -9.25 2.84 13.93
N ASP A 106 -8.44 3.87 14.17
CA ASP A 106 -7.87 4.75 13.13
C ASP A 106 -6.52 4.23 12.58
N SER A 107 -6.07 3.05 13.04
CA SER A 107 -4.83 2.45 12.56
C SER A 107 -5.00 1.91 11.14
N LEU A 108 -3.95 2.06 10.35
CA LEU A 108 -3.87 1.56 8.99
C LEU A 108 -3.02 0.31 8.93
N TYR A 109 -3.39 -0.60 8.03
CA TYR A 109 -2.68 -1.85 7.78
C TYR A 109 -2.39 -1.98 6.29
N CYS A 110 -1.52 -2.91 5.91
CA CYS A 110 -1.27 -3.30 4.53
C CYS A 110 -1.64 -4.77 4.38
N PHE A 111 -2.43 -5.13 3.38
CA PHE A 111 -2.91 -6.49 3.15
C PHE A 111 -2.38 -7.02 1.83
N THR A 112 -1.75 -8.19 1.86
CA THR A 112 -1.21 -8.84 0.66
C THR A 112 -1.99 -10.12 0.37
N SER A 113 -2.30 -10.38 -0.89
CA SER A 113 -2.88 -11.63 -1.37
C SER A 113 -2.16 -12.11 -2.63
N GLN A 114 -1.60 -13.32 -2.58
CA GLN A 114 -0.81 -13.92 -3.65
C GLN A 114 -1.36 -15.30 -4.04
N LYS A 115 -1.72 -15.45 -5.31
CA LYS A 115 -2.08 -16.75 -5.92
C LYS A 115 -0.83 -17.52 -6.30
N LEU A 116 -0.54 -18.59 -5.57
CA LEU A 116 0.60 -19.46 -5.81
C LEU A 116 0.38 -20.39 -7.02
N PRO A 117 1.45 -20.92 -7.64
CA PRO A 117 1.34 -21.84 -8.77
C PRO A 117 0.60 -23.15 -8.46
N ASN A 118 0.60 -23.59 -7.20
CA ASN A 118 -0.10 -24.78 -6.73
C ASN A 118 -1.63 -24.57 -6.55
N GLY A 119 -2.14 -23.37 -6.81
CA GLY A 119 -3.55 -23.00 -6.65
C GLY A 119 -3.91 -22.46 -5.26
N GLU A 120 -3.00 -22.54 -4.29
CA GLU A 120 -3.20 -21.96 -2.97
C GLU A 120 -3.12 -20.43 -3.02
N THR A 121 -3.72 -19.78 -2.02
CA THR A 121 -3.68 -18.33 -1.87
C THR A 121 -3.01 -18.00 -0.55
N GLU A 122 -1.89 -17.28 -0.59
CA GLU A 122 -1.26 -16.77 0.61
C GLU A 122 -1.72 -15.35 0.87
N ARG A 123 -2.28 -15.11 2.06
CA ARG A 123 -2.70 -13.78 2.51
C ARG A 123 -1.99 -13.40 3.79
N CYS A 124 -1.58 -12.15 3.90
CA CYS A 124 -0.92 -11.62 5.08
C CYS A 124 -1.42 -10.21 5.38
N LEU A 125 -1.50 -9.89 6.67
CA LEU A 125 -1.78 -8.55 7.16
C LEU A 125 -0.51 -8.00 7.82
N ILE A 126 -0.13 -6.79 7.46
CA ILE A 126 1.05 -6.08 7.97
C ILE A 126 0.56 -4.88 8.79
N SER A 127 0.92 -4.84 10.07
CA SER A 127 0.71 -3.69 10.95
C SER A 127 1.95 -2.81 10.99
N PHE A 128 1.73 -1.49 10.97
CA PHE A 128 2.79 -0.48 11.07
C PHE A 128 2.29 0.76 11.83
N PRO A 129 3.18 1.58 12.43
CA PRO A 129 2.77 2.80 13.11
C PRO A 129 2.19 3.83 12.14
N THR A 130 1.07 4.46 12.49
CA THR A 130 0.48 5.54 11.68
C THR A 130 0.88 6.91 12.21
N TYR A 131 0.93 7.90 11.31
CA TYR A 131 1.31 9.27 11.63
C TYR A 131 0.25 10.23 11.10
N GLN A 132 -0.32 11.06 11.97
CA GLN A 132 -1.27 12.09 11.55
C GLN A 132 -0.54 13.20 10.81
N GLY A 133 -0.91 13.41 9.55
CA GLY A 133 -0.36 14.48 8.72
C GLY A 133 -0.67 14.25 7.24
N TYR A 134 -0.53 15.31 6.45
CA TYR A 134 -0.60 15.21 5.00
C TYR A 134 0.75 14.74 4.43
N PHE A 135 0.73 13.65 3.68
CA PHE A 135 1.87 13.11 2.94
C PHE A 135 1.46 12.88 1.49
N THR A 136 2.32 13.23 0.54
CA THR A 136 2.11 12.98 -0.88
C THR A 136 3.26 12.16 -1.45
N GLY A 137 2.99 11.33 -2.45
CA GLY A 137 3.98 10.44 -3.08
C GLY A 137 4.34 9.18 -2.28
N THR A 138 3.63 8.87 -1.18
CA THR A 138 3.83 7.62 -0.43
C THR A 138 3.44 6.39 -1.25
N GLY A 139 2.36 6.47 -2.03
CA GLY A 139 1.94 5.45 -2.99
C GLY A 139 2.99 5.22 -4.08
N ASP A 140 3.46 6.28 -4.74
CA ASP A 140 4.49 6.19 -5.77
C ASP A 140 5.80 5.56 -5.24
N LEU A 141 6.22 5.98 -4.04
CA LEU A 141 7.37 5.40 -3.36
C LEU A 141 7.13 3.91 -3.08
N PHE A 142 5.97 3.55 -2.53
CA PHE A 142 5.59 2.17 -2.24
C PHE A 142 5.64 1.31 -3.51
N SER A 143 4.94 1.71 -4.57
CA SER A 143 4.88 1.01 -5.85
C SER A 143 6.26 0.82 -6.48
N SER A 144 7.13 1.84 -6.42
CA SER A 144 8.52 1.72 -6.89
C SER A 144 9.35 0.73 -6.08
N LEU A 145 9.15 0.68 -4.75
CA LEU A 145 9.81 -0.26 -3.87
C LEU A 145 9.30 -1.69 -4.09
N ILE A 146 8.01 -1.89 -4.39
CA ILE A 146 7.48 -3.20 -4.77
C ILE A 146 8.20 -3.72 -6.01
N VAL A 147 8.39 -2.88 -7.04
CA VAL A 147 9.16 -3.27 -8.24
C VAL A 147 10.57 -3.73 -7.85
N ALA A 148 11.29 -2.96 -7.03
CA ALA A 148 12.64 -3.33 -6.62
C ALA A 148 12.67 -4.62 -5.77
N ARG A 149 11.84 -4.70 -4.73
CA ARG A 149 11.90 -5.77 -3.71
C ARG A 149 11.31 -7.08 -4.17
N TYR A 150 10.28 -7.06 -5.01
CA TYR A 150 9.70 -8.29 -5.53
C TYR A 150 10.70 -9.07 -6.39
N THR A 151 11.57 -8.37 -7.14
CA THR A 151 12.60 -9.02 -7.98
C THR A 151 13.70 -9.74 -7.19
N GLU A 152 13.83 -9.49 -5.87
CA GLU A 152 14.84 -10.13 -5.03
C GLU A 152 14.44 -11.53 -4.56
N GLN A 153 13.16 -11.75 -4.25
CA GLN A 153 12.72 -12.93 -3.49
C GLN A 153 11.41 -13.59 -4.00
N ASN A 154 10.72 -13.02 -5.01
CA ASN A 154 9.43 -13.51 -5.53
C ASN A 154 8.34 -13.76 -4.46
N SER A 155 8.49 -13.21 -3.25
CA SER A 155 7.51 -13.29 -2.18
C SER A 155 6.81 -11.94 -2.06
N LEU A 156 5.48 -11.95 -2.24
CA LEU A 156 4.70 -10.71 -2.21
C LEU A 156 4.74 -10.07 -0.82
N VAL A 157 4.55 -10.88 0.23
CA VAL A 157 4.57 -10.39 1.62
C VAL A 157 5.94 -9.84 2.01
N ASN A 158 7.05 -10.48 1.62
CA ASN A 158 8.39 -9.97 1.95
C ASN A 158 8.68 -8.65 1.21
N ALA A 159 8.25 -8.54 -0.05
CA ALA A 159 8.40 -7.31 -0.82
C ALA A 159 7.57 -6.17 -0.21
N ALA A 160 6.32 -6.45 0.14
CA ALA A 160 5.43 -5.49 0.79
C ALA A 160 5.94 -5.11 2.18
N TYR A 161 6.38 -6.06 3.00
CA TYR A 161 6.95 -5.80 4.32
C TYR A 161 8.14 -4.85 4.24
N LYS A 162 9.12 -5.13 3.38
CA LYS A 162 10.26 -4.22 3.15
C LYS A 162 9.80 -2.85 2.65
N ALA A 163 8.85 -2.78 1.71
CA ALA A 163 8.32 -1.51 1.23
C ALA A 163 7.64 -0.71 2.35
N VAL A 164 6.81 -1.36 3.17
CA VAL A 164 6.17 -0.77 4.36
C VAL A 164 7.24 -0.24 5.31
N CYS A 165 8.31 -1.00 5.62
CA CYS A 165 9.37 -0.53 6.52
C CYS A 165 10.06 0.74 6.00
N SER A 166 10.45 0.77 4.71
CA SER A 166 11.07 1.94 4.09
C SER A 166 10.13 3.15 4.09
N VAL A 167 8.88 2.98 3.64
CA VAL A 167 7.88 4.05 3.59
C VAL A 167 7.58 4.56 4.99
N ASN A 168 7.34 3.67 5.97
CA ASN A 168 7.03 4.04 7.35
C ASN A 168 8.17 4.86 7.99
N ALA A 169 9.42 4.45 7.81
CA ALA A 169 10.56 5.19 8.34
C ALA A 169 10.71 6.58 7.72
N ILE A 170 10.48 6.71 6.41
CA ILE A 170 10.51 8.00 5.70
C ILE A 170 9.34 8.89 6.15
N THR A 171 8.14 8.33 6.26
CA THR A 171 6.95 9.04 6.76
C THR A 171 7.18 9.50 8.19
N ARG A 172 7.77 8.67 9.07
CA ARG A 172 8.13 9.06 10.44
C ARG A 172 9.10 10.25 10.46
N LYS A 173 10.15 10.22 9.65
CA LYS A 173 11.10 11.35 9.55
C LYS A 173 10.41 12.62 9.07
N THR A 174 9.57 12.47 8.06
CA THR A 174 8.81 13.58 7.48
C THR A 174 7.83 14.15 8.50
N TYR A 175 7.11 13.30 9.23
CA TYR A 175 6.24 13.67 10.35
C TYR A 175 7.00 14.45 11.43
N LEU A 176 8.12 13.93 11.94
CA LEU A 176 8.93 14.61 12.95
C LEU A 176 9.49 15.95 12.45
N TYR A 177 9.75 16.08 11.14
CA TYR A 177 10.12 17.35 10.53
C TYR A 177 8.93 18.32 10.48
N GLN A 178 7.76 17.87 10.02
CA GLN A 178 6.53 18.67 10.00
C GLN A 178 6.20 19.24 11.39
N GLN A 179 6.34 18.46 12.45
CA GLN A 179 6.07 18.88 13.84
C GLN A 179 6.88 20.10 14.30
N LYS A 180 8.03 20.37 13.67
CA LYS A 180 8.86 21.56 13.98
C LYS A 180 8.36 22.84 13.32
N TRP A 181 7.53 22.73 12.29
CA TRP A 181 7.18 23.84 11.39
C TRP A 181 5.68 24.07 11.23
N ILE A 182 4.86 23.02 11.40
CA ILE A 182 3.41 23.05 11.20
C ILE A 182 2.72 23.03 12.56
N LYS A 183 1.90 24.06 12.83
CA LYS A 183 1.09 24.13 14.05
C LYS A 183 0.00 23.04 14.04
N ILE A 184 -0.43 22.58 15.21
CA ILE A 184 -1.39 21.48 15.37
C ILE A 184 -2.68 21.70 14.55
N GLU A 185 -3.16 22.95 14.50
CA GLU A 185 -4.41 23.35 13.83
C GLU A 185 -4.38 23.21 12.29
N GLU A 186 -3.21 23.01 11.67
CA GLU A 186 -3.03 22.93 10.21
C GLU A 186 -2.69 21.50 9.73
N LYS A 187 -2.70 20.49 10.61
CA LYS A 187 -2.12 19.16 10.32
C LYS A 187 -2.98 18.22 9.47
N GLU A 188 -4.29 18.42 9.45
CA GLU A 188 -5.24 17.45 8.87
C GLU A 188 -5.73 17.82 7.46
N LYS A 189 -5.40 19.02 6.98
CA LYS A 189 -5.81 19.46 5.64
C LYS A 189 -4.60 19.68 4.76
N LYS A 190 -4.76 19.38 3.46
CA LYS A 190 -3.77 19.74 2.44
C LYS A 190 -3.38 21.22 2.64
N PRO A 191 -2.10 21.52 2.94
CA PRO A 191 -1.73 22.90 3.22
C PRO A 191 -1.96 23.77 1.98
N SER A 192 -2.63 24.91 2.14
CA SER A 192 -2.92 25.83 1.04
C SER A 192 -1.73 26.72 0.68
N ALA A 193 -0.85 26.98 1.64
CA ALA A 193 0.35 27.79 1.43
C ALA A 193 1.49 26.92 0.88
N ALA A 194 2.06 27.31 -0.27
CA ALA A 194 3.18 26.60 -0.89
C ALA A 194 4.38 26.36 0.04
N LYS A 195 4.63 27.29 0.97
CA LYS A 195 5.67 27.16 2.01
C LYS A 195 5.43 25.99 2.96
N LEU A 196 4.17 25.66 3.26
CA LEU A 196 3.78 24.54 4.11
C LEU A 196 3.75 23.23 3.32
N VAL A 197 3.33 23.25 2.05
CA VAL A 197 3.39 22.07 1.16
C VAL A 197 4.81 21.53 1.07
N ASN A 198 5.81 22.41 0.90
CA ASN A 198 7.22 22.00 0.88
C ASN A 198 7.68 21.29 2.17
N LYS A 199 7.01 21.52 3.31
CA LYS A 199 7.31 20.84 4.58
C LYS A 199 6.63 19.47 4.70
N CYS A 200 5.69 19.17 3.81
CA CYS A 200 5.02 17.88 3.72
C CYS A 200 5.67 16.91 2.72
N GLU A 201 6.63 17.39 1.92
CA GLU A 201 7.38 16.55 0.97
C GLU A 201 8.19 15.45 1.68
N LEU A 202 8.20 14.26 1.09
CA LEU A 202 8.91 13.12 1.66
C LEU A 202 10.41 13.39 1.70
N LEU A 203 11.01 13.14 2.87
CA LEU A 203 12.45 13.29 3.10
C LEU A 203 13.25 12.11 2.52
N LEU A 204 13.13 11.87 1.20
CA LEU A 204 13.71 10.71 0.50
C LEU A 204 15.24 10.64 0.63
N ILE A 205 15.94 11.76 0.42
CA ILE A 205 17.41 11.81 0.47
C ILE A 205 17.91 11.48 1.88
N GLN A 206 17.26 12.05 2.90
CA GLN A 206 17.55 11.81 4.31
C GLN A 206 17.09 10.41 4.76
N GLY A 207 16.17 9.82 4.00
CA GLY A 207 15.64 8.47 4.13
C GLY A 207 16.45 7.39 3.44
N LYS A 208 17.49 7.74 2.67
CA LYS A 208 18.28 6.82 1.83
C LYS A 208 18.62 5.49 2.53
N LYS A 209 19.10 5.55 3.79
CA LYS A 209 19.46 4.35 4.54
C LYS A 209 18.29 3.39 4.77
N HIS A 210 17.08 3.89 4.95
CA HIS A 210 15.87 3.06 5.08
C HIS A 210 15.36 2.56 3.73
N ILE A 211 15.74 3.20 2.62
CA ILE A 211 15.54 2.61 1.29
C ILE A 211 16.53 1.46 1.10
N GLU A 212 17.81 1.64 1.39
CA GLU A 212 18.85 0.61 1.20
C GLU A 212 18.68 -0.58 2.17
N TYR A 213 18.35 -0.29 3.43
CA TYR A 213 18.20 -1.24 4.54
C TYR A 213 16.81 -1.08 5.18
N PRO A 214 15.75 -1.65 4.58
CA PRO A 214 14.36 -1.42 4.99
C PRO A 214 14.08 -1.73 6.44
N GLU A 215 14.65 -2.81 6.95
CA GLU A 215 14.34 -3.32 8.29
C GLU A 215 15.07 -2.57 9.41
N LEU A 216 15.85 -1.54 9.06
CA LEU A 216 16.52 -0.67 10.01
C LEU A 216 15.47 0.06 10.85
N GLU A 217 15.44 -0.25 12.16
CA GLU A 217 14.49 0.29 13.16
C GLU A 217 13.05 -0.26 13.08
N SER A 218 12.77 -1.31 12.29
CA SER A 218 11.40 -1.85 12.15
C SER A 218 11.10 -3.10 12.97
N ASN A 219 12.13 -3.80 13.47
CA ASN A 219 12.01 -5.16 14.02
C ASN A 219 11.04 -5.28 15.21
N ASP A 220 10.81 -4.19 15.95
CA ASP A 220 9.91 -4.18 17.11
C ASP A 220 8.56 -3.47 16.85
N THR A 221 8.41 -2.82 15.69
CA THR A 221 7.30 -1.89 15.41
C THR A 221 6.47 -2.25 14.19
N ILE A 222 6.98 -3.10 13.29
CA ILE A 222 6.25 -3.55 12.10
C ILE A 222 6.20 -5.07 12.12
N LYS A 223 4.98 -5.60 12.14
CA LYS A 223 4.71 -7.03 12.30
C LYS A 223 3.75 -7.48 11.22
N PHE A 224 3.83 -8.74 10.82
CA PHE A 224 2.85 -9.34 9.94
C PHE A 224 2.48 -10.75 10.38
N THR A 225 1.26 -11.17 10.02
CA THR A 225 0.75 -12.53 10.28
C THR A 225 0.02 -13.03 9.04
N LYS A 226 -0.06 -14.36 8.91
CA LYS A 226 -0.85 -14.99 7.84
C LYS A 226 -2.33 -14.88 8.19
N ILE A 227 -3.15 -14.60 7.17
CA ILE A 227 -4.61 -14.62 7.27
C ILE A 227 -5.09 -15.90 6.58
N ILE A 228 -5.82 -16.72 7.34
CA ILE A 228 -6.38 -18.00 6.89
C ILE A 228 -7.73 -17.75 6.23
#